data_AF-A0A937ZL19-F1
#
_entry.id   AF-A0A937ZL19-F1
#
_cell.length_a   1.000
_cell.length_b   1.000
_cell.length_c   1.000
_cell.angle_alpha   90.00
_cell.angle_beta   90.00
_cell.angle_gamma   90.00
#
_symmetry.space_group_name_H-M   'P 1'
#
loop_
_entity.id
_entity.type
_entity.pdbx_description
1 polymer ?
#
loop_
_entity_poly.entity_id
_entity_poly.type
_entity_poly.pdbx_seq_one_letter_code
_entity_poly.pdbx_strand_id
1 'polypeptide(L)' 'MRIAICCTGAAAFMLLAVVLPARAASDEAERAVGAWLAAIASGDTVRVGAILAPEFQIQRADRKAYDRQAYLASGLP' A
#
# COMPACT_ATOMS: atom_id res chain seq x y z
N MET A 1 -41.66 19.02 -36.98
CA MET A 1 -41.09 20.39 -36.97
C MET A 1 -40.39 20.56 -35.62
N ARG A 2 -39.09 20.87 -35.63
CA ARG A 2 -38.15 20.75 -34.50
C ARG A 2 -38.34 21.90 -33.49
N ILE A 3 -38.58 21.60 -32.22
CA ILE A 3 -38.42 22.57 -31.12
C ILE A 3 -36.98 22.48 -30.66
N ALA A 4 -36.28 23.61 -30.79
CA ALA A 4 -34.87 23.79 -30.52
C ALA A 4 -34.59 23.72 -29.01
N ILE A 5 -33.73 22.80 -28.60
CA ILE A 5 -33.08 22.79 -27.30
C ILE A 5 -31.94 23.81 -27.39
N CYS A 6 -32.23 25.04 -27.00
CA CYS A 6 -31.28 26.14 -26.95
C CYS A 6 -30.92 26.39 -25.47
N CYS A 7 -29.63 26.20 -25.15
CA CYS A 7 -28.87 26.81 -24.07
C CYS A 7 -29.53 26.88 -22.67
N THR A 8 -28.90 26.24 -21.68
CA THR A 8 -28.41 26.85 -20.42
C THR A 8 -28.28 25.74 -19.37
N GLY A 9 -27.05 25.31 -19.10
CA GLY A 9 -26.80 24.29 -18.08
C GLY A 9 -25.33 23.97 -17.93
N ALA A 10 -24.49 25.02 -17.80
CA ALA A 10 -23.12 24.86 -17.35
C ALA A 10 -23.12 24.41 -15.88
N ALA A 11 -23.28 23.11 -15.64
CA ALA A 11 -22.94 22.50 -14.36
C ALA A 11 -21.54 21.91 -14.50
N ALA A 12 -20.54 22.81 -14.50
CA ALA A 12 -19.17 22.48 -14.15
C ALA A 12 -19.17 22.02 -12.69
N PHE A 13 -19.53 20.75 -12.46
CA PHE A 13 -19.47 20.15 -11.14
C PHE A 13 -18.00 20.03 -10.79
N MET A 14 -17.60 20.86 -9.83
CA MET A 14 -16.24 21.00 -9.32
C MET A 14 -15.58 19.63 -9.14
N LEU A 15 -14.52 19.40 -9.91
CA LEU A 15 -13.50 18.42 -9.58
C LEU A 15 -12.75 18.97 -8.36
N LEU A 16 -13.32 18.84 -7.16
CA LEU A 16 -12.63 19.11 -5.92
C LEU A 16 -11.66 17.95 -5.67
N ALA A 17 -10.52 17.98 -6.37
CA ALA A 17 -9.40 17.13 -6.05
C ALA A 17 -8.86 17.59 -4.70
N VAL A 18 -9.30 16.96 -3.60
CA VAL A 18 -8.54 16.96 -2.36
C VAL A 18 -7.24 16.21 -2.64
N VAL A 19 -6.24 16.95 -3.09
CA VAL A 19 -4.85 16.49 -3.10
C VAL A 19 -4.25 16.93 -1.77
N LEU A 20 -4.09 15.98 -0.84
CA LEU A 20 -2.98 15.80 0.13
C LEU A 20 -3.46 14.88 1.27
N PRO A 21 -2.80 13.72 1.45
CA PRO A 21 -1.74 13.66 2.46
C PRO A 21 -0.57 12.77 2.03
N ALA A 22 0.18 13.14 0.99
CA ALA A 22 1.34 12.34 0.56
C ALA A 22 2.43 12.24 1.65
N ARG A 23 2.56 13.27 2.51
CA ARG A 23 3.65 13.40 3.49
C ARG A 23 3.40 12.69 4.83
N ALA A 24 2.18 12.73 5.35
CA ALA A 24 1.85 11.92 6.53
C ALA A 24 1.84 10.42 6.19
N ALA A 25 1.40 10.07 4.97
CA ALA A 25 1.49 8.71 4.46
C ALA A 25 2.95 8.24 4.27
N SER A 26 3.88 9.12 3.91
CA SER A 26 5.30 8.77 3.81
C SER A 26 5.93 8.49 5.17
N ASP A 27 5.67 9.32 6.19
CA ASP A 27 6.28 9.15 7.51
C ASP A 27 5.79 7.87 8.21
N GLU A 28 4.52 7.50 8.01
CA GLU A 28 3.97 6.23 8.49
C GLU A 28 4.56 5.04 7.71
N ALA A 29 4.65 5.14 6.39
CA ALA A 29 5.23 4.09 5.56
C ALA A 29 6.70 3.84 5.90
N GLU A 30 7.50 4.89 6.09
CA GLU A 30 8.91 4.78 6.50
C GLU A 30 9.05 4.10 7.86
N ARG A 31 8.20 4.47 8.83
CA ARG A 31 8.18 3.81 10.15
C ARG A 31 7.78 2.34 10.06
N ALA A 32 6.77 2.02 9.24
CA ALA A 32 6.33 0.64 9.03
C ALA A 32 7.43 -0.22 8.38
N VAL A 33 8.09 0.29 7.33
CA VAL A 33 9.22 -0.38 6.68
C VAL A 33 10.39 -0.54 7.63
N GLY A 34 10.73 0.50 8.40
CA GLY A 34 11.80 0.44 9.40
C GLY A 34 11.53 -0.60 10.49
N ALA A 35 10.30 -0.68 11.00
CA ALA A 35 9.91 -1.67 11.99
C ALA A 35 9.97 -3.11 11.43
N TRP A 36 9.53 -3.30 10.18
CA TRP A 36 9.62 -4.58 9.48
C TRP A 36 11.08 -5.02 9.29
N LEU A 37 11.95 -4.13 8.80
CA LEU A 37 13.39 -4.39 8.63
C LEU A 37 14.08 -4.72 9.97
N ALA A 38 13.77 -3.99 11.03
CA ALA A 38 14.30 -4.27 12.37
C ALA A 38 13.82 -5.63 12.92
N ALA A 39 12.57 -6.01 12.66
CA ALA A 39 12.06 -7.32 13.04
C ALA A 39 12.76 -8.44 12.27
N ILE A 40 12.95 -8.30 10.95
CA ILE A 40 13.71 -9.28 10.15
C ILE A 40 15.14 -9.42 10.67
N ALA A 41 15.82 -8.31 10.95
CA ALA A 41 17.20 -8.33 11.44
C ALA A 41 17.35 -9.03 12.80
N SER A 42 16.27 -9.16 13.58
CA SER A 42 16.27 -9.89 14.85
C SER A 42 16.16 -11.41 14.71
N GLY A 43 15.72 -11.92 13.56
CA GLY A 43 15.45 -13.35 13.33
C GLY A 43 14.23 -13.91 14.07
N ASP A 44 13.48 -13.08 14.80
CA ASP A 44 12.28 -13.50 15.54
C ASP A 44 11.06 -13.58 14.60
N THR A 45 10.75 -14.81 14.17
CA THR A 45 9.63 -15.09 13.26
C THR A 45 8.26 -14.79 13.88
N VAL A 46 8.11 -14.84 15.21
CA VAL A 46 6.87 -14.47 15.89
C VAL A 46 6.65 -12.97 15.76
N ARG A 47 7.70 -12.19 16.02
CA ARG A 47 7.68 -10.73 15.87
C ARG A 47 7.43 -10.30 14.42
N VAL A 48 8.11 -10.93 13.45
CA VAL A 48 7.85 -10.64 12.04
C VAL A 48 6.39 -10.96 11.70
N GLY A 49 5.88 -12.12 12.13
CA GLY A 49 4.52 -12.56 11.85
C GLY A 49 3.43 -11.63 12.38
N ALA A 50 3.69 -10.91 13.47
CA ALA A 50 2.76 -9.93 14.02
C ALA A 50 2.62 -8.65 13.17
N ILE A 51 3.65 -8.32 12.37
CA ILE A 51 3.70 -7.09 11.56
C ILE A 51 3.16 -7.34 10.14
N LEU A 52 3.25 -8.58 9.65
CA LEU A 52 2.81 -8.92 8.30
C LEU A 52 1.29 -9.06 8.22
N ALA A 53 0.69 -8.28 7.31
CA ALA A 53 -0.70 -8.43 6.92
C ALA A 53 -0.95 -9.81 6.28
N PRO A 54 -2.19 -10.34 6.34
CA PRO A 54 -2.55 -11.63 5.73
C PRO A 54 -2.20 -11.73 4.23
N GLU A 55 -2.35 -10.64 3.51
CA GLU A 55 -2.10 -10.49 2.06
C GLU A 55 -0.63 -10.23 1.70
N PHE A 56 0.29 -10.31 2.66
CA PHE A 56 1.71 -10.04 2.42
C PHE A 56 2.28 -10.97 1.34
N GLN A 57 2.98 -10.35 0.38
CA GLN A 57 3.74 -11.04 -0.65
C GLN A 57 5.06 -10.30 -0.93
N ILE A 58 6.11 -11.06 -1.22
CA ILE A 58 7.42 -10.51 -1.61
C ILE A 58 8.09 -11.39 -2.65
N GLN A 59 8.72 -10.77 -3.64
CA GLN A 59 9.66 -11.43 -4.53
C GLN A 59 11.09 -11.16 -4.05
N ARG A 60 11.86 -12.20 -3.78
CA ARG A 60 13.26 -12.07 -3.35
C ARG A 60 14.21 -12.04 -4.56
N ALA A 61 15.49 -11.74 -4.29
CA ALA A 61 16.54 -11.67 -5.31
C ALA A 61 16.76 -12.99 -6.09
N ASP A 62 16.35 -14.13 -5.50
CA ASP A 62 16.33 -15.44 -6.14
C ASP A 62 15.20 -15.62 -7.17
N ARG A 63 14.39 -14.56 -7.39
CA ARG A 63 13.18 -14.50 -8.23
C ARG A 63 12.02 -15.35 -7.74
N LYS A 64 12.09 -15.93 -6.53
CA LYS A 64 10.97 -16.66 -5.93
C LYS A 64 10.03 -15.68 -5.23
N ALA A 65 8.74 -15.96 -5.36
CA ALA A 65 7.69 -15.27 -4.64
C ALA A 65 7.36 -16.03 -3.35
N TYR A 66 7.14 -15.29 -2.28
CA TYR A 66 6.76 -15.82 -0.96
C TYR A 66 5.50 -15.10 -0.50
N ASP A 67 4.49 -15.86 -0.11
CA ASP A 67 3.39 -15.36 0.72
C ASP A 67 3.84 -15.24 2.19
N ARG A 68 2.96 -14.75 3.07
CA ARG A 68 3.24 -14.63 4.51
C ARG A 68 3.77 -15.92 5.15
N GLN A 69 3.13 -17.06 4.89
CA GLN A 69 3.50 -18.31 5.54
C GLN A 69 4.86 -18.81 5.03
N ALA A 70 5.05 -18.80 3.71
CA ALA A 70 6.30 -19.18 3.06
C ALA A 70 7.45 -18.26 3.48
N TYR A 71 7.18 -16.96 3.66
CA TYR A 71 8.16 -15.98 4.11
C TYR A 71 8.60 -16.23 5.56
N LEU A 72 7.66 -16.46 6.48
CA LEU A 72 7.99 -16.80 7.87
C LEU A 72 8.73 -18.14 8.00
N ALA A 73 8.48 -19.07 7.09
CA ALA A 73 9.19 -20.34 6.99
C ALA A 73 10.55 -20.24 6.26
N SER A 74 10.88 -19.09 5.65
CA SER A 74 12.08 -18.98 4.80
C SER A 74 13.39 -18.82 5.58
N GLY A 75 13.32 -18.71 6.91
CA GLY A 75 14.50 -18.52 7.77
C GLY A 75 15.07 -17.09 7.80
N LEU A 76 14.24 -16.09 7.47
CA LEU A 76 14.48 -14.63 7.42
C LEU A 76 15.74 -14.15 8.18
N PRO A 77 16.60 -13.24 7.65
CA PRO A 77 17.26 -13.11 6.33
C PRO A 77 17.16 -14.19 5.25
#